data_AF-A0A8T3XSR9-F1
#
_entry.id   AF-A0A8T3XSR9-F1
#
_cell.length_a   1.000
_cell.length_b   1.000
_cell.length_c   1.000
_cell.angle_alpha   90.00
_cell.angle_beta   90.00
_cell.angle_gamma   90.00
#
_symmetry.space_group_name_H-M   'P 1'
#
loop_
_entity.id
_entity.type
_entity.pdbx_description
1 polymer ?
#
loop_
_entity_poly.entity_id
_entity_poly.type
_entity_poly.pdbx_seq_one_letter_code
_entity_poly.pdbx_strand_id
1 'polypeptide(L)'
;PINQETTKQRLHDPEDKTLAEMVTRFYPQLNETLEAVALDEQEKEIFKVPISELVTKLAVQSGIKYLVLDGIITQRLIEGAKQAGIGYVIGHRVAKLTNADGLKLKTFTELGIA
;
A
#
# COMPACT_ATOMS: atom_id res chain seq x y z
N PRO A 1 11.13 -29.09 20.38
CA PRO A 1 12.11 -28.35 19.56
C PRO A 1 11.53 -27.92 18.22
N ILE A 2 10.95 -26.71 18.15
CA ILE A 2 10.88 -25.89 16.94
C ILE A 2 10.85 -24.44 17.44
N ASN A 3 12.01 -23.79 17.45
CA ASN A 3 12.12 -22.35 17.61
C ASN A 3 12.02 -21.72 16.23
N GLN A 4 11.24 -20.65 16.07
CA GLN A 4 11.66 -19.42 15.35
C GLN A 4 10.52 -18.37 15.34
N GLU A 5 10.67 -17.41 16.26
CA GLU A 5 10.44 -15.97 16.12
C GLU A 5 9.48 -15.46 15.03
N THR A 6 8.29 -15.01 15.45
CA THR A 6 7.26 -14.39 14.58
C THR A 6 7.23 -12.86 14.63
N THR A 7 8.25 -12.18 15.15
CA THR A 7 8.18 -10.72 15.31
C THR A 7 9.56 -10.09 15.25
N LYS A 8 9.93 -9.65 14.05
CA LYS A 8 10.82 -8.54 13.70
C LYS A 8 11.02 -8.64 12.19
N GLN A 9 10.12 -8.03 11.42
CA GLN A 9 10.36 -7.83 10.00
C GLN A 9 11.56 -6.89 9.88
N ARG A 10 12.73 -7.50 9.77
CA ARG A 10 13.96 -6.82 9.39
C ARG A 10 13.80 -6.51 7.91
N LEU A 11 13.96 -5.25 7.55
CA LEU A 11 14.16 -4.76 6.19
C LEU A 11 15.30 -5.58 5.55
N HIS A 12 14.99 -6.67 4.86
CA HIS A 12 15.97 -7.52 4.16
C HIS A 12 15.59 -7.83 2.72
N ASP A 13 14.40 -7.42 2.27
CA ASP A 13 14.03 -7.52 0.86
C ASP A 13 14.42 -6.21 0.14
N PRO A 14 15.19 -6.29 -0.97
CA PRO A 14 15.54 -5.10 -1.75
C PRO A 14 14.30 -4.36 -2.27
N GLU A 15 13.17 -5.06 -2.44
CA GLU A 15 11.88 -4.49 -2.81
C GLU A 15 11.34 -3.52 -1.75
N ASP A 16 11.50 -3.81 -0.45
CA ASP A 16 10.99 -2.94 0.63
C ASP A 16 11.73 -1.60 0.65
N LYS A 17 13.04 -1.62 0.34
CA LYS A 17 13.83 -0.39 0.24
C LYS A 17 13.37 0.48 -0.93
N THR A 18 13.20 -0.11 -2.11
CA THR A 18 12.67 0.61 -3.29
C THR A 18 11.29 1.19 -3.01
N LEU A 19 10.42 0.41 -2.36
CA LEU A 19 9.09 0.86 -1.96
C LEU A 19 9.17 2.04 -1.00
N ALA A 20 10.05 1.98 0.01
CA ALA A 20 10.23 3.06 0.96
C ALA A 20 10.74 4.35 0.29
N GLU A 21 11.71 4.25 -0.62
CA GLU A 21 12.24 5.39 -1.37
C GLU A 21 11.17 6.02 -2.27
N MET A 22 10.40 5.21 -2.98
CA MET A 22 9.26 5.65 -3.78
C MET A 22 8.21 6.34 -2.91
N VAL A 23 7.76 5.70 -1.83
CA VAL A 23 6.71 6.22 -0.97
C VAL A 23 7.16 7.51 -0.30
N THR A 24 8.43 7.63 0.10
CA THR A 24 9.00 8.85 0.69
C THR A 24 8.87 10.07 -0.24
N ARG A 25 8.89 9.88 -1.56
CA ARG A 25 8.68 10.96 -2.54
C ARG A 25 7.22 11.44 -2.59
N PHE A 26 6.27 10.54 -2.36
CA PHE A 26 4.84 10.83 -2.38
C PHE A 26 4.27 11.16 -1.00
N TYR A 27 4.90 10.69 0.07
CA TYR A 27 4.50 10.89 1.46
C TYR A 27 4.19 12.36 1.80
N PRO A 28 5.07 13.35 1.51
CA PRO A 28 4.75 14.75 1.82
C PRO A 28 3.56 15.31 1.02
N GLN A 29 3.20 14.68 -0.11
CA GLN A 29 2.04 15.06 -0.92
C GLN A 29 0.76 14.32 -0.54
N LEU A 30 0.87 13.27 0.28
CA LEU A 30 -0.24 12.44 0.74
C LEU A 30 -0.52 12.65 2.24
N ASN A 31 0.49 12.96 3.04
CA ASN A 31 0.38 13.11 4.49
C ASN A 31 -0.66 14.17 4.85
N GLU A 32 -1.64 13.79 5.67
CA GLU A 32 -2.78 14.60 6.11
C GLU A 32 -3.73 15.07 4.98
N THR A 33 -3.67 14.42 3.81
CA THR A 33 -4.56 14.75 2.68
C THR A 33 -5.73 13.79 2.53
N LEU A 34 -5.67 12.59 3.15
CA LEU A 34 -6.64 11.50 2.92
C LEU A 34 -6.77 11.11 1.44
N GLU A 35 -5.69 11.27 0.68
CA GLU A 35 -5.59 10.88 -0.71
C GLU A 35 -4.83 9.57 -0.88
N ALA A 36 -4.99 8.99 -2.07
CA ALA A 36 -4.30 7.80 -2.50
C ALA A 36 -3.71 7.97 -3.90
N VAL A 37 -2.51 7.44 -4.07
CA VAL A 37 -1.75 7.39 -5.32
C VAL A 37 -1.62 5.94 -5.77
N ALA A 38 -1.94 5.69 -7.03
CA ALA A 38 -1.73 4.41 -7.68
C ALA A 38 -0.54 4.51 -8.63
N LEU A 39 0.36 3.54 -8.57
CA LEU A 39 1.58 3.48 -9.36
C LEU A 39 1.66 2.19 -10.17
N ASP A 40 2.24 2.28 -11.36
CA ASP A 40 2.54 1.13 -12.20
C ASP A 40 3.85 0.43 -11.79
N GLU A 41 4.26 -0.58 -12.56
CA GLU A 41 5.52 -1.32 -12.34
C GLU A 41 6.78 -0.46 -12.55
N GLN A 42 6.66 0.69 -13.21
CA GLN A 42 7.73 1.65 -13.46
C GLN A 42 7.75 2.77 -12.42
N GLU A 43 7.05 2.61 -11.29
CA GLU A 43 6.92 3.60 -10.22
C GLU A 43 6.28 4.91 -10.71
N LYS A 44 5.52 4.85 -11.81
CA LYS A 44 4.88 6.02 -12.41
C LYS A 44 3.46 6.17 -11.88
N GLU A 45 3.12 7.39 -11.50
CA GLU A 45 1.75 7.74 -11.11
C GLU A 45 0.77 7.48 -12.25
N ILE A 46 -0.14 6.56 -11.99
CA ILE A 46 -1.29 6.27 -12.85
C ILE A 46 -2.40 7.27 -12.56
N PHE A 47 -2.72 7.45 -11.26
CA PHE A 47 -3.68 8.44 -10.81
C PHE A 47 -3.48 8.76 -9.32
N LYS A 48 -3.94 9.95 -8.93
CA LYS A 48 -4.10 10.37 -7.54
C LYS A 48 -5.56 10.80 -7.31
N VAL A 49 -6.20 10.24 -6.28
CA VAL A 49 -7.59 10.56 -5.92
C VAL A 49 -7.81 10.48 -4.40
N PRO A 50 -8.82 11.18 -3.85
CA PRO A 50 -9.20 11.02 -2.45
C PRO A 50 -9.62 9.58 -2.13
N ILE A 51 -9.38 9.12 -0.91
CA ILE A 51 -9.76 7.76 -0.45
C ILE A 51 -11.26 7.50 -0.66
N SER A 52 -12.10 8.53 -0.53
CA SER A 52 -13.55 8.45 -0.80
C SER A 52 -13.88 7.99 -2.23
N GLU A 53 -13.04 8.33 -3.21
CA GLU A 53 -13.21 7.98 -4.62
C GLU A 53 -12.30 6.82 -5.07
N LEU A 54 -11.28 6.49 -4.28
CA LEU A 54 -10.30 5.45 -4.62
C LEU A 54 -10.97 4.12 -4.97
N VAL A 55 -11.94 3.66 -4.17
CA VAL A 55 -12.63 2.39 -4.41
C VAL A 55 -13.33 2.39 -5.78
N THR A 56 -13.95 3.50 -6.16
CA THR A 56 -14.61 3.66 -7.46
C THR A 56 -13.60 3.65 -8.60
N LYS A 57 -12.45 4.31 -8.42
CA LYS A 57 -11.37 4.32 -9.42
C LYS A 57 -10.73 2.94 -9.60
N LEU A 58 -10.45 2.23 -8.51
CA LEU A 58 -9.90 0.87 -8.55
C LEU A 58 -10.83 -0.13 -9.24
N ALA A 59 -12.15 0.07 -9.18
CA ALA A 59 -13.11 -0.80 -9.85
C ALA A 59 -13.06 -0.71 -11.39
N VAL A 60 -12.57 0.41 -11.94
CA VAL A 60 -12.50 0.65 -13.39
C VAL A 60 -11.07 0.70 -13.94
N GLN A 61 -10.07 0.79 -13.05
CA GLN A 61 -8.67 0.88 -13.41
C GLN A 61 -7.95 -0.44 -13.13
N SER A 62 -6.96 -0.76 -13.95
CA SER A 62 -6.16 -1.98 -13.82
C SER A 62 -4.70 -1.70 -14.19
N GLY A 63 -3.81 -2.67 -13.94
CA GLY A 63 -2.38 -2.52 -14.22
C GLY A 63 -1.63 -1.68 -13.18
N ILE A 64 -2.20 -1.59 -11.97
CA ILE A 64 -1.59 -0.91 -10.84
C ILE A 64 -0.73 -1.93 -10.10
N LYS A 65 0.53 -1.59 -9.83
CA LYS A 65 1.44 -2.46 -9.07
C LYS A 65 1.48 -2.08 -7.60
N TYR A 66 1.55 -0.78 -7.33
CA TYR A 66 1.67 -0.23 -5.98
C TYR A 66 0.54 0.76 -5.71
N LEU A 67 -0.06 0.68 -4.53
CA LEU A 67 -1.08 1.60 -4.07
C LEU A 67 -0.62 2.25 -2.76
N VAL A 68 -0.46 3.56 -2.74
CA VAL A 68 -0.06 4.33 -1.56
C VAL A 68 -1.24 5.18 -1.12
N LEU A 69 -1.66 5.10 0.15
CA LEU A 69 -2.75 5.91 0.66
C LEU A 69 -2.46 6.50 2.04
N ASP A 70 -2.87 7.73 2.26
CA ASP A 70 -2.83 8.34 3.59
C ASP A 70 -4.11 8.03 4.36
N GLY A 71 -4.21 6.80 4.84
CA GLY A 71 -5.37 6.39 5.63
C GLY A 71 -5.31 4.96 6.12
N ILE A 72 -6.48 4.47 6.53
CA ILE A 72 -6.64 3.12 7.05
C ILE A 72 -6.91 2.15 5.88
N ILE A 73 -6.08 1.13 5.75
CA ILE A 73 -6.31 0.02 4.83
C ILE A 73 -7.47 -0.82 5.37
N THR A 74 -8.62 -0.76 4.70
CA THR A 74 -9.84 -1.50 5.04
C THR A 74 -10.06 -2.69 4.09
N GLN A 75 -10.95 -3.63 4.46
CA GLN A 75 -11.29 -4.77 3.59
C GLN A 75 -11.79 -4.32 2.21
N ARG A 76 -12.70 -3.33 2.15
CA ARG A 76 -13.25 -2.80 0.89
C ARG A 76 -12.16 -2.27 -0.04
N LEU A 77 -11.12 -1.65 0.53
CA LEU A 77 -9.98 -1.13 -0.23
C LEU A 77 -9.11 -2.25 -0.77
N ILE A 78 -8.90 -3.32 0.01
CA ILE A 78 -8.18 -4.52 -0.44
C ILE A 78 -8.94 -5.24 -1.54
N GLU A 79 -10.26 -5.36 -1.43
CA GLU A 79 -11.09 -5.96 -2.49
C GLU A 79 -10.96 -5.18 -3.80
N GLY A 80 -11.06 -3.85 -3.75
CA GLY A 80 -10.82 -3.01 -4.92
C GLY A 80 -9.40 -3.14 -5.46
N ALA A 81 -8.40 -3.19 -4.56
CA ALA A 81 -7.01 -3.34 -4.94
C ALA A 81 -6.75 -4.69 -5.64
N LYS A 82 -7.34 -5.77 -5.13
CA LYS A 82 -7.29 -7.10 -5.72
C LYS A 82 -7.88 -7.12 -7.12
N GLN A 83 -9.05 -6.49 -7.30
CA GLN A 83 -9.71 -6.39 -8.60
C GLN A 83 -8.88 -5.61 -9.62
N ALA A 84 -8.20 -4.55 -9.17
CA ALA A 84 -7.29 -3.77 -10.01
C ALA A 84 -5.95 -4.48 -10.33
N GLY A 85 -5.69 -5.63 -9.71
CA GLY A 85 -4.45 -6.41 -9.88
C GLY A 85 -3.26 -5.89 -9.06
N ILE A 86 -3.52 -5.18 -7.97
CA ILE A 86 -2.48 -4.59 -7.11
C ILE A 86 -1.73 -5.67 -6.33
N GLY A 87 -0.39 -5.59 -6.35
CA GLY A 87 0.48 -6.46 -5.56
C GLY A 87 0.79 -5.90 -4.17
N TYR A 88 0.96 -4.58 -4.07
CA TYR A 88 1.39 -3.89 -2.85
C TYR A 88 0.46 -2.76 -2.46
N VAL A 89 0.03 -2.73 -1.19
CA VAL A 89 -0.78 -1.66 -0.62
C VAL A 89 -0.06 -1.07 0.58
N ILE A 90 0.20 0.22 0.52
CA ILE A 90 0.92 1.00 1.52
C ILE A 90 -0.06 2.00 2.12
N GLY A 91 -0.20 1.97 3.44
CA GLY A 91 -1.12 2.84 4.14
C GLY A 91 -0.52 3.45 5.40
N HIS A 92 -1.30 4.32 6.05
CA HIS A 92 -0.93 4.84 7.36
C HIS A 92 -1.09 3.75 8.43
N ARG A 93 -2.22 3.04 8.38
CA ARG A 93 -2.52 1.94 9.31
C ARG A 93 -3.29 0.85 8.60
N VAL A 94 -3.17 -0.38 9.09
CA VAL A 94 -4.00 -1.51 8.63
C VAL A 94 -5.15 -1.71 9.61
N ALA A 95 -6.38 -1.83 9.11
CA ALA A 95 -7.53 -2.22 9.93
C ALA A 95 -7.37 -3.68 10.40
N LYS A 96 -8.32 -4.14 11.24
CA LYS A 96 -8.38 -5.55 11.62
C LYS A 96 -8.87 -6.38 10.44
N LEU A 97 -7.93 -6.88 9.64
CA LEU A 97 -8.18 -7.73 8.49
C LEU A 97 -7.97 -9.19 8.86
N THR A 98 -8.86 -10.07 8.41
CA THR A 98 -8.75 -11.51 8.62
C THR A 98 -7.81 -12.17 7.61
N ASN A 99 -7.70 -11.64 6.40
CA ASN A 99 -6.75 -12.12 5.39
C ASN A 99 -6.54 -11.04 4.30
N ALA A 100 -5.32 -10.93 3.78
CA ALA A 100 -4.99 -10.02 2.67
C ALA A 100 -5.06 -10.70 1.30
N ASP A 101 -5.42 -11.99 1.26
CA ASP A 101 -5.74 -12.77 0.04
C ASP A 101 -4.67 -12.69 -1.08
N GLY A 102 -3.39 -12.64 -0.67
CA GLY A 102 -2.24 -12.54 -1.56
C GLY A 102 -1.70 -11.13 -1.81
N LEU A 103 -2.35 -10.08 -1.30
CA LEU A 103 -1.80 -8.72 -1.34
C LEU A 103 -0.76 -8.51 -0.23
N LYS A 104 0.34 -7.85 -0.57
CA LYS A 104 1.34 -7.40 0.40
C LYS A 104 0.92 -6.05 0.97
N LEU A 105 0.53 -6.04 2.23
CA LEU A 105 0.19 -4.83 2.96
C LEU A 105 1.42 -4.33 3.70
N LYS A 106 1.70 -3.03 3.60
CA LYS A 106 2.77 -2.35 4.32
C LYS A 106 2.24 -1.04 4.92
N THR A 107 2.87 -0.59 5.98
CA THR A 107 2.58 0.72 6.57
C THR A 107 3.77 1.66 6.44
N PHE A 108 3.52 2.97 6.48
CA PHE A 108 4.59 3.98 6.50
C PHE A 108 5.59 3.72 7.63
N THR A 109 5.11 3.29 8.80
CA THR A 109 5.95 2.94 9.95
C THR A 109 6.79 1.68 9.70
N GLU A 110 6.25 0.65 9.05
CA GLU A 110 7.05 -0.53 8.66
C GLU A 110 8.16 -0.21 7.66
N LEU A 111 7.93 0.80 6.81
CA LEU A 111 8.91 1.30 5.84
C LEU A 111 9.88 2.34 6.44
N GLY A 112 9.69 2.75 7.70
CA GLY A 112 10.52 3.75 8.37
C GLY A 112 10.31 5.18 7.86
N ILE A 113 9.14 5.48 7.30
CA ILE A 113 8.79 6.78 6.71
C ILE A 113 8.12 7.70 7.76
N ALA A 114 7.29 7.11 8.64
CA ALA A 114 6.50 7.79 9.66
C ALA A 114 6.75 7.21 11.05
#